data_AF-A0A961NPM4-F1
#
_entry.id   AF-A0A961NPM4-F1
#
_cell.length_a   1.000
_cell.length_b   1.000
_cell.length_c   1.000
_cell.angle_alpha   90.00
_cell.angle_beta   90.00
_cell.angle_gamma   90.00
#
_symmetry.space_group_name_H-M   'P 1'
#
loop_
_entity.id
_entity.type
_entity.pdbx_description
1 polymer ?
#
loop_
_entity_poly.entity_id
_entity_poly.type
_entity_poly.pdbx_seq_one_letter_code
_entity_poly.pdbx_strand_id
1 'polypeptide(L)'
;SAYYLKSQGPFFGDRTRLEKADVDPNDAEYHLASEACGGQCQPTGDSVGYYWTPFFDIAYEDTYNVTGKFQWRNFRFETVNWQYLQGQGVFSNATQTVDTNSFGLDGASWDFRNNSASMGYLHEFGDRLTLDTQLIVRHTEVLSSSHEQVPDPPEPYYYYHLDDIMVVKDYARPDDAFKVIEQLKWSYSRNWVTTLGGEYEYNSVPQGYGSEQRYKSLNWAGYWQQYWKPLSYLAFTGGYRYDYNTIYGISHTPRLGSIISPSQNLTFKVLASTGFRAPTAWESFNATRQRKANPDLRPERMRSLEVGVGYRFFEKYSLSVHQYYTRISDLLLEVETNEANPDLPGSNYNQNQ
;
A
#
# COMPACT_ATOMS: atom_id res chain seq x y z
N SER A 1 22.72 -10.81 1.66
CA SER A 1 22.59 -10.80 0.19
C SER A 1 22.60 -9.36 -0.30
N ALA A 2 23.08 -9.13 -1.51
CA ALA A 2 22.87 -7.88 -2.22
C ALA A 2 22.40 -8.23 -3.63
N TYR A 3 21.51 -7.42 -4.20
CA TYR A 3 21.16 -7.49 -5.60
C TYR A 3 20.95 -6.08 -6.16
N TYR A 4 21.15 -5.97 -7.45
CA TYR A 4 20.79 -4.82 -8.26
C TYR A 4 19.95 -5.37 -9.40
N LEU A 5 18.75 -4.82 -9.57
CA LEU A 5 17.85 -5.14 -10.67
C LEU A 5 17.64 -3.88 -11.47
N LYS A 6 17.85 -3.97 -12.78
CA LYS A 6 17.43 -2.97 -13.74
C LYS A 6 16.28 -3.53 -14.56
N SER A 7 15.09 -2.96 -14.43
CA SER A 7 13.99 -3.17 -15.37
C SER A 7 14.08 -2.12 -16.48
N GLN A 8 13.83 -2.55 -17.70
CA GLN A 8 13.25 -1.67 -18.70
C GLN A 8 11.73 -1.72 -18.50
N GLY A 9 11.04 -0.59 -18.69
CA GLY A 9 9.59 -0.58 -18.68
C GLY A 9 9.01 -1.48 -19.79
N PRO A 10 7.70 -1.74 -19.78
CA PRO A 10 7.05 -2.36 -20.92
C PRO A 10 7.15 -1.44 -22.14
N PHE A 11 7.99 -1.81 -23.10
CA PHE A 11 8.09 -1.14 -24.39
C PHE A 11 6.75 -1.26 -25.15
N PHE A 12 5.99 -0.17 -25.22
CA PHE A 12 4.71 -0.14 -25.95
C PHE A 12 4.91 -0.08 -27.48
N GLY A 13 6.08 0.38 -27.94
CA GLY A 13 6.46 0.47 -29.35
C GLY A 13 5.50 1.33 -30.18
N ASP A 14 5.36 1.01 -31.47
CA ASP A 14 4.51 1.75 -32.42
C ASP A 14 2.99 1.69 -32.11
N ARG A 15 2.57 1.10 -30.97
CA ARG A 15 1.16 1.00 -30.57
C ARG A 15 0.72 2.24 -29.79
N THR A 16 0.37 3.29 -30.52
CA THR A 16 0.02 4.63 -30.00
C THR A 16 -1.36 4.74 -29.30
N ARG A 17 -1.97 3.66 -28.81
CA ARG A 17 -3.43 3.65 -28.47
C ARG A 17 -3.84 2.59 -27.42
N LEU A 18 -4.51 3.03 -26.34
CA LEU A 18 -5.44 2.25 -25.52
C LEU A 18 -6.77 3.02 -25.40
N GLU A 19 -7.87 2.28 -25.30
CA GLU A 19 -9.21 2.81 -25.61
C GLU A 19 -10.21 2.70 -24.46
N LYS A 20 -10.99 3.79 -24.27
CA LYS A 20 -12.02 4.03 -23.25
C LYS A 20 -13.25 4.67 -23.92
N ALA A 21 -14.33 3.89 -24.08
CA ALA A 21 -15.39 4.07 -25.09
C ALA A 21 -16.27 5.34 -25.06
N ASP A 22 -16.23 6.20 -24.03
CA ASP A 22 -17.23 7.25 -23.79
C ASP A 22 -16.59 8.60 -23.41
N VAL A 23 -16.05 9.35 -24.39
CA VAL A 23 -15.50 10.71 -24.20
C VAL A 23 -16.43 11.76 -24.81
N ASP A 24 -16.62 12.90 -24.13
CA ASP A 24 -17.47 14.00 -24.58
C ASP A 24 -16.90 14.64 -25.87
N PRO A 25 -17.68 14.82 -26.96
CA PRO A 25 -17.22 15.53 -28.16
C PRO A 25 -16.78 16.98 -27.94
N ASN A 26 -17.15 17.59 -26.80
CA ASN A 26 -16.72 18.93 -26.39
C ASN A 26 -15.48 18.90 -25.49
N ASP A 27 -14.91 17.73 -25.22
CA ASP A 27 -13.62 17.60 -24.56
C ASP A 27 -12.51 18.19 -25.45
N ALA A 28 -11.75 19.13 -24.89
CA ALA A 28 -10.77 19.91 -25.65
C ALA A 28 -9.59 19.06 -26.13
N GLU A 29 -9.17 18.03 -25.36
CA GLU A 29 -8.09 17.13 -25.77
C GLU A 29 -8.54 16.27 -26.96
N TYR A 30 -9.79 15.77 -26.93
CA TYR A 30 -10.36 15.01 -28.05
C TYR A 30 -10.52 15.86 -29.33
N HIS A 31 -10.98 17.11 -29.20
CA HIS A 31 -11.12 18.03 -30.33
C HIS A 31 -9.77 18.27 -31.02
N LEU A 32 -8.72 18.63 -30.27
CA LEU A 32 -7.37 18.90 -30.78
C LEU A 32 -6.77 17.67 -31.47
N ALA A 33 -6.93 16.47 -30.89
CA ALA A 33 -6.49 15.23 -31.52
C ALA A 33 -7.23 14.92 -32.83
N SER A 34 -8.52 15.25 -32.92
CA SER A 34 -9.33 15.02 -34.13
C SER A 34 -8.91 15.89 -35.31
N GLU A 35 -8.52 17.15 -35.07
CA GLU A 35 -8.00 18.04 -36.13
C GLU A 35 -6.63 17.59 -36.63
N ALA A 36 -5.74 17.14 -35.74
CA ALA A 36 -4.43 16.60 -36.11
C ALA A 36 -4.52 15.38 -37.06
N CYS A 37 -5.63 14.62 -36.97
CA CYS A 37 -5.93 13.50 -37.88
C CYS A 37 -6.80 13.87 -39.09
N GLY A 38 -6.93 15.15 -39.43
CA GLY A 38 -7.67 15.60 -40.61
C GLY A 38 -9.19 15.65 -40.44
N GLY A 39 -9.68 15.75 -39.19
CA GLY A 39 -11.06 16.10 -38.87
C GLY A 39 -11.99 14.93 -38.52
N GLN A 40 -11.59 13.67 -38.72
CA GLN A 40 -12.33 12.50 -38.21
C GLN A 40 -11.43 11.28 -37.94
N CYS A 41 -11.13 11.01 -36.67
CA CYS A 41 -10.70 9.68 -36.23
C CYS A 41 -11.92 8.74 -36.20
N GLN A 42 -12.32 8.20 -37.35
CA GLN A 42 -13.47 7.30 -37.50
C GLN A 42 -13.36 6.07 -36.55
N PRO A 43 -14.16 6.00 -35.47
CA PRO A 43 -14.13 4.87 -34.55
C PRO A 43 -14.94 3.72 -35.15
N THR A 44 -14.43 2.49 -35.03
CA THR A 44 -15.26 1.30 -35.21
C THR A 44 -16.14 1.09 -33.97
N GLY A 45 -17.11 0.15 -34.03
CA GLY A 45 -18.00 -0.17 -32.89
C GLY A 45 -17.32 -0.69 -31.62
N ASP A 46 -15.98 -0.68 -31.58
CA ASP A 46 -15.10 -1.20 -30.54
C ASP A 46 -14.08 -0.12 -30.05
N SER A 47 -14.30 1.20 -30.30
CA SER A 47 -13.27 2.26 -30.17
C SER A 47 -13.69 3.62 -29.57
N VAL A 48 -12.82 4.23 -28.73
CA VAL A 48 -12.52 5.68 -28.44
C VAL A 48 -11.23 5.69 -27.58
N GLY A 49 -10.23 6.60 -27.67
CA GLY A 49 -9.01 6.47 -26.83
C GLY A 49 -7.95 7.62 -26.84
N TYR A 50 -6.92 7.49 -25.97
CA TYR A 50 -5.79 8.44 -25.81
C TYR A 50 -4.53 8.04 -26.61
N TYR A 51 -3.68 9.03 -26.92
CA TYR A 51 -2.46 8.90 -27.73
C TYR A 51 -1.18 8.99 -26.90
N TRP A 52 -0.12 8.33 -27.37
CA TRP A 52 1.27 8.56 -27.00
C TRP A 52 2.18 8.36 -28.21
N THR A 53 3.38 8.95 -28.18
CA THR A 53 4.30 8.90 -29.32
C THR A 53 4.97 7.53 -29.49
N PRO A 54 5.47 7.20 -30.70
CA PRO A 54 6.24 5.98 -30.95
C PRO A 54 7.54 5.87 -30.13
N PHE A 55 7.94 6.96 -29.47
CA PHE A 55 9.11 7.08 -28.61
C PHE A 55 8.77 6.96 -27.11
N PHE A 56 7.49 6.74 -26.76
CA PHE A 56 7.05 6.52 -25.39
C PHE A 56 7.52 5.15 -24.90
N ASP A 57 8.57 5.16 -24.07
CA ASP A 57 9.00 4.03 -23.27
C ASP A 57 8.76 4.35 -21.79
N ILE A 58 8.26 3.39 -21.02
CA ILE A 58 8.14 3.60 -19.56
C ILE A 58 9.55 3.60 -18.98
N ALA A 59 9.78 4.53 -18.05
CA ALA A 59 10.97 4.68 -17.24
C ALA A 59 11.77 3.39 -17.01
N TYR A 60 13.08 3.48 -17.19
CA TYR A 60 13.99 2.55 -16.52
C TYR A 60 13.75 2.62 -15.00
N GLU A 61 13.67 1.46 -14.36
CA GLU A 61 13.67 1.38 -12.90
C GLU A 61 14.96 0.69 -12.44
N ASP A 62 15.71 1.36 -11.59
CA ASP A 62 16.94 0.87 -10.99
C ASP A 62 16.68 0.57 -9.51
N THR A 63 16.60 -0.72 -9.16
CA THR A 63 16.38 -1.18 -7.78
C THR A 63 17.65 -1.74 -7.17
N TYR A 64 18.12 -1.10 -6.10
CA TYR A 64 19.23 -1.54 -5.27
C TYR A 64 18.69 -2.17 -3.99
N ASN A 65 19.22 -3.33 -3.58
CA ASN A 65 18.90 -3.91 -2.29
C ASN A 65 20.13 -4.54 -1.64
N VAL A 66 20.42 -4.15 -0.40
CA VAL A 66 21.43 -4.76 0.46
C VAL A 66 20.76 -5.23 1.75
N THR A 67 20.67 -6.55 1.90
CA THR A 67 20.08 -7.21 3.06
C THR A 67 21.16 -7.97 3.85
N GLY A 68 21.45 -7.52 5.07
CA GLY A 68 22.33 -8.22 6.01
C GLY A 68 21.49 -9.01 7.02
N LYS A 69 21.69 -10.32 7.12
CA LYS A 69 21.07 -11.15 8.17
C LYS A 69 22.15 -11.87 8.96
N PHE A 70 22.04 -11.84 10.28
CA PHE A 70 22.92 -12.51 11.22
C PHE A 70 22.09 -13.18 12.30
N GLN A 71 22.37 -14.44 12.59
CA GLN A 71 21.78 -15.14 13.72
C GLN A 71 22.89 -15.87 14.48
N TRP A 72 22.93 -15.68 15.79
CA TRP A 72 23.85 -16.37 16.68
C TRP A 72 23.09 -16.86 17.91
N ARG A 73 22.89 -18.19 17.97
CA ARG A 73 22.02 -18.84 18.95
C ARG A 73 20.62 -18.19 18.91
N ASN A 74 20.24 -17.54 20.01
CA ASN A 74 18.93 -16.96 20.24
C ASN A 74 18.87 -15.48 19.84
N PHE A 75 20.01 -14.85 19.54
CA PHE A 75 20.07 -13.49 19.00
C PHE A 75 19.93 -13.50 17.48
N ARG A 76 19.09 -12.61 16.96
CA ARG A 76 18.90 -12.34 15.53
C ARG A 76 19.07 -10.86 15.24
N PHE A 77 19.67 -10.55 14.11
CA PHE A 77 19.78 -9.21 13.55
C PHE A 77 19.52 -9.27 12.05
N GLU A 78 18.73 -8.33 11.56
CA GLU A 78 18.44 -8.17 10.13
C GLU A 78 18.41 -6.69 9.79
N THR A 79 19.15 -6.29 8.75
CA THR A 79 19.02 -4.98 8.11
C THR A 79 18.65 -5.15 6.66
N VAL A 80 17.70 -4.35 6.19
CA VAL A 80 17.27 -4.25 4.80
C VAL A 80 17.37 -2.80 4.38
N ASN A 81 18.26 -2.52 3.45
CA ASN A 81 18.46 -1.21 2.87
C ASN A 81 18.16 -1.34 1.37
N TRP A 82 17.21 -0.56 0.86
CA TRP A 82 16.90 -0.54 -0.55
C TRP A 82 16.70 0.88 -1.06
N GLN A 83 16.96 1.06 -2.34
CA GLN A 83 16.65 2.27 -3.08
C GLN A 83 16.00 1.87 -4.40
N TYR A 84 14.87 2.49 -4.73
CA TYR A 84 14.14 2.31 -5.98
C TYR A 84 14.16 3.66 -6.67
N LEU A 85 14.94 3.74 -7.75
CA LEU A 85 15.04 4.90 -8.61
C LEU A 85 14.17 4.65 -9.84
N GLN A 86 13.06 5.36 -9.90
CA GLN A 86 12.14 5.41 -11.02
C GLN A 86 12.53 6.58 -11.94
N GLY A 87 12.87 6.27 -13.19
CA GLY A 87 13.06 7.29 -14.22
C GLY A 87 11.76 8.01 -14.62
N GLN A 88 11.89 8.77 -15.71
CA GLN A 88 10.87 9.61 -16.32
C GLN A 88 9.77 8.81 -17.05
N GLY A 89 8.52 9.29 -16.99
CA GLY A 89 7.40 8.77 -17.81
C GLY A 89 6.43 7.79 -17.14
N VAL A 90 6.28 7.79 -15.80
CA VAL A 90 5.32 6.88 -15.11
C VAL A 90 4.05 7.61 -14.66
N PHE A 91 2.94 6.89 -14.82
CA PHE A 91 1.54 7.30 -14.62
C PHE A 91 1.21 7.67 -13.16
N SER A 92 0.75 8.90 -12.91
CA SER A 92 0.14 9.30 -11.62
C SER A 92 -1.38 9.55 -11.70
N ASN A 93 -1.94 9.77 -12.90
CA ASN A 93 -3.37 9.97 -13.12
C ASN A 93 -3.79 9.60 -14.56
N ALA A 94 -4.94 8.92 -14.71
CA ALA A 94 -5.48 8.45 -15.99
C ALA A 94 -6.22 9.52 -16.83
N THR A 95 -5.90 10.80 -16.62
CA THR A 95 -6.57 11.97 -17.23
C THR A 95 -5.59 13.04 -17.71
N GLN A 96 -4.35 12.68 -18.04
CA GLN A 96 -3.37 13.62 -18.61
C GLN A 96 -2.65 12.95 -19.78
N THR A 97 -2.83 13.47 -20.99
CA THR A 97 -1.98 13.17 -22.13
C THR A 97 -0.60 13.81 -21.93
N VAL A 98 0.44 12.97 -21.80
CA VAL A 98 1.84 13.39 -21.68
C VAL A 98 2.62 12.77 -22.83
N ASP A 99 3.06 13.60 -23.76
CA ASP A 99 3.96 13.21 -24.83
C ASP A 99 5.41 13.27 -24.37
N THR A 100 5.98 12.10 -24.11
CA THR A 100 7.36 11.98 -23.60
C THR A 100 8.44 12.07 -24.66
N ASN A 101 8.12 12.28 -25.95
CA ASN A 101 9.13 12.69 -26.92
C ASN A 101 8.56 13.30 -28.22
N SER A 102 9.03 14.52 -28.50
CA SER A 102 8.70 15.46 -29.60
C SER A 102 7.72 16.60 -29.28
N PHE A 103 6.87 16.48 -28.25
CA PHE A 103 6.01 17.59 -27.79
C PHE A 103 6.13 17.97 -26.30
N GLY A 104 7.00 17.30 -25.53
CA GLY A 104 7.73 17.94 -24.43
C GLY A 104 7.12 17.86 -23.03
N LEU A 105 6.94 16.66 -22.46
CA LEU A 105 6.91 16.47 -21.00
C LEU A 105 7.57 15.12 -20.63
N ASP A 106 8.65 15.13 -19.85
CA ASP A 106 9.27 13.90 -19.34
C ASP A 106 8.44 13.24 -18.20
N GLY A 107 7.42 13.93 -17.68
CA GLY A 107 6.57 13.46 -16.60
C GLY A 107 7.28 13.38 -15.25
N ALA A 108 7.05 12.29 -14.50
CA ALA A 108 7.54 12.11 -13.13
C ALA A 108 8.76 11.20 -13.02
N SER A 109 9.74 11.59 -12.21
CA SER A 109 10.87 10.76 -11.74
C SER A 109 10.89 10.72 -10.22
N TRP A 110 11.02 9.54 -9.65
CA TRP A 110 10.96 9.34 -8.20
C TRP A 110 12.14 8.54 -7.67
N ASP A 111 12.68 8.96 -6.53
CA ASP A 111 13.81 8.33 -5.87
C ASP A 111 13.43 8.00 -4.43
N PHE A 112 13.15 6.72 -4.18
CA PHE A 112 12.69 6.21 -2.89
C PHE A 112 13.79 5.41 -2.21
N ARG A 113 14.05 5.72 -0.94
CA ARG A 113 15.03 5.02 -0.12
C ARG A 113 14.38 4.46 1.15
N ASN A 114 14.76 3.25 1.55
CA ASN A 114 14.37 2.68 2.83
C ASN A 114 15.57 2.03 3.50
N ASN A 115 15.92 2.50 4.70
CA ASN A 115 16.90 1.87 5.57
C ASN A 115 16.16 1.31 6.79
N SER A 116 16.25 0.01 7.01
CA SER A 116 15.64 -0.65 8.16
C SER A 116 16.62 -1.59 8.85
N ALA A 117 16.49 -1.67 10.16
CA ALA A 117 17.23 -2.63 10.98
C ALA A 117 16.29 -3.20 12.04
N SER A 118 16.46 -4.47 12.34
CA SER A 118 15.79 -5.14 13.44
C SER A 118 16.78 -6.01 14.19
N MET A 119 16.58 -6.07 15.50
CA MET A 119 17.27 -6.98 16.39
C MET A 119 16.23 -7.73 17.22
N GLY A 120 16.52 -8.96 17.58
CA GLY A 120 15.65 -9.72 18.47
C GLY A 120 16.40 -10.76 19.26
N TYR A 121 15.81 -11.19 20.37
CA TYR A 121 16.37 -12.16 21.27
C TYR A 121 15.29 -13.09 21.81
N LEU A 122 15.47 -14.39 21.61
CA LEU A 122 14.60 -15.43 22.16
C LEU A 122 15.12 -15.89 23.52
N HIS A 123 14.55 -15.38 24.61
CA HIS A 123 14.84 -15.90 25.94
C HIS A 123 14.07 -17.20 26.17
N GLU A 124 14.76 -18.26 26.58
CA GLU A 124 14.18 -19.58 26.84
C GLU A 124 14.29 -19.89 28.34
N PHE A 125 13.16 -19.88 29.05
CA PHE A 125 13.09 -20.22 30.48
C PHE A 125 12.99 -21.75 30.71
N GLY A 126 13.47 -22.55 29.74
CA GLY A 126 13.29 -24.00 29.64
C GLY A 126 12.30 -24.41 28.53
N ASP A 127 12.10 -25.72 28.35
CA ASP A 127 11.44 -26.36 27.19
C ASP A 127 10.01 -25.92 26.86
N ARG A 128 9.35 -25.16 27.75
CA ARG A 128 7.92 -24.82 27.65
C ARG A 128 7.61 -23.34 27.68
N LEU A 129 8.56 -22.46 27.99
CA LEU A 129 8.29 -21.03 28.15
C LEU A 129 9.39 -20.21 27.47
N THR A 130 9.00 -19.44 26.46
CA THR A 130 9.92 -18.56 25.73
C THR A 130 9.36 -17.13 25.71
N LEU A 131 10.22 -16.14 25.90
CA LEU A 131 9.93 -14.74 25.64
C LEU A 131 10.74 -14.33 24.41
N ASP A 132 10.05 -13.89 23.36
CA ASP A 132 10.67 -13.37 22.16
C ASP A 132 10.55 -11.84 22.12
N THR A 133 11.68 -11.17 22.27
CA THR A 133 11.79 -9.70 22.21
C THR A 133 12.28 -9.30 20.82
N GLN A 134 11.65 -8.31 20.19
CA GLN A 134 12.11 -7.72 18.93
C GLN A 134 12.02 -6.20 18.96
N LEU A 135 13.09 -5.55 18.50
CA LEU A 135 13.14 -4.12 18.19
C LEU A 135 13.33 -3.95 16.68
N ILE A 136 12.58 -3.04 16.08
CA ILE A 136 12.66 -2.66 14.67
C ILE A 136 12.77 -1.13 14.59
N VAL A 137 13.71 -0.65 13.79
CA VAL A 137 13.81 0.76 13.38
C VAL A 137 13.76 0.84 11.86
N ARG A 138 13.01 1.81 11.34
CA ARG A 138 12.88 2.06 9.90
C ARG A 138 12.93 3.57 9.65
N HIS A 139 13.69 3.93 8.64
CA HIS A 139 13.66 5.24 8.02
C HIS A 139 13.36 5.03 6.52
N THR A 140 12.26 5.58 6.04
CA THR A 140 11.84 5.55 4.63
C THR A 140 11.79 6.99 4.13
N GLU A 141 12.26 7.27 2.94
CA GLU A 141 12.37 8.63 2.44
C GLU A 141 12.09 8.69 0.94
N VAL A 142 11.25 9.64 0.54
CA VAL A 142 11.27 10.17 -0.84
C VAL A 142 12.36 11.23 -0.88
N LEU A 143 13.37 11.05 -1.73
CA LEU A 143 14.51 11.95 -1.83
C LEU A 143 14.19 13.17 -2.70
N SER A 144 14.83 14.31 -2.44
CA SER A 144 14.65 15.56 -3.18
C SER A 144 15.16 15.52 -4.64
N SER A 145 15.85 14.45 -5.03
CA SER A 145 16.12 14.07 -6.42
C SER A 145 14.84 13.78 -7.21
N SER A 146 13.76 13.39 -6.53
CA SER A 146 12.43 13.22 -7.13
C SER A 146 11.88 14.55 -7.64
N HIS A 147 11.25 14.52 -8.81
CA HIS A 147 10.66 15.68 -9.47
C HIS A 147 9.55 15.26 -10.44
N GLU A 148 8.62 16.18 -10.71
CA GLU A 148 7.55 16.02 -11.69
C GLU A 148 7.55 17.22 -12.62
N GLN A 149 7.48 16.96 -13.92
CA GLN A 149 7.21 17.98 -14.93
C GLN A 149 5.71 18.14 -15.09
N VAL A 150 5.22 19.36 -14.89
CA VAL A 150 3.82 19.73 -15.09
C VAL A 150 3.73 20.88 -16.10
N PRO A 151 2.72 20.90 -16.97
CA PRO A 151 2.50 22.06 -17.83
C PRO A 151 2.08 23.28 -16.98
N ASP A 152 2.61 24.45 -17.33
CA ASP A 152 2.29 25.77 -16.75
C ASP A 152 1.72 26.71 -17.83
N PRO A 153 0.53 26.40 -18.40
CA PRO A 153 0.00 27.17 -19.51
C PRO A 153 -0.56 28.52 -19.03
N PRO A 154 -0.37 29.61 -19.79
CA PRO A 154 -0.98 30.89 -19.49
C PRO A 154 -2.51 30.88 -19.59
N GLU A 155 -3.09 29.98 -20.40
CA GLU A 155 -4.54 29.78 -20.57
C GLU A 155 -4.89 28.29 -20.80
N PRO A 156 -6.07 27.81 -20.36
CA PRO A 156 -6.40 26.38 -20.28
C PRO A 156 -6.58 25.60 -21.60
N TYR A 157 -6.20 26.17 -22.75
CA TYR A 157 -6.42 25.58 -24.09
C TYR A 157 -5.24 25.76 -25.07
N TYR A 158 -4.03 25.98 -24.56
CA TYR A 158 -2.84 26.21 -25.40
C TYR A 158 -2.08 24.92 -25.72
N TYR A 159 -1.41 24.89 -26.88
CA TYR A 159 -0.35 23.90 -27.15
C TYR A 159 0.84 24.19 -26.25
N TYR A 160 1.31 23.18 -25.52
CA TYR A 160 2.49 23.30 -24.66
C TYR A 160 3.77 23.41 -25.49
N HIS A 161 4.57 24.44 -25.26
CA HIS A 161 5.97 24.48 -25.69
C HIS A 161 6.88 23.93 -24.58
N LEU A 162 8.11 23.56 -24.95
CA LEU A 162 9.13 23.11 -23.99
C LEU A 162 9.47 24.14 -22.90
N ASP A 163 9.19 25.42 -23.17
CA ASP A 163 9.39 26.52 -22.22
C ASP A 163 8.17 26.72 -21.28
N ASP A 164 7.02 26.10 -21.57
CA ASP A 164 5.78 26.16 -20.76
C ASP A 164 5.70 25.02 -19.73
N ILE A 165 6.85 24.46 -19.32
CA ILE A 165 6.96 23.35 -18.37
C ILE A 165 7.50 23.86 -17.04
N MET A 166 6.76 23.64 -15.95
CA MET A 166 7.30 23.76 -14.61
C MET A 166 7.82 22.41 -14.11
N VAL A 167 9.03 22.41 -13.53
CA VAL A 167 9.56 21.27 -12.77
C VAL A 167 9.24 21.47 -11.29
N VAL A 168 8.23 20.76 -10.80
CA VAL A 168 7.99 20.60 -9.36
C VAL A 168 9.03 19.62 -8.83
N LYS A 169 9.62 19.92 -7.68
CA LYS A 169 10.78 19.20 -7.12
C LYS A 169 10.79 19.32 -5.61
N ASP A 170 11.89 18.89 -4.98
CA ASP A 170 12.08 18.98 -3.53
C ASP A 170 11.01 18.19 -2.74
N TYR A 171 10.55 17.06 -3.30
CA TYR A 171 9.60 16.12 -2.69
C TYR A 171 10.16 15.36 -1.46
N ALA A 172 11.10 15.95 -0.72
CA ALA A 172 11.74 15.36 0.45
C ALA A 172 10.69 14.95 1.49
N ARG A 173 10.59 13.65 1.78
CA ARG A 173 9.65 13.12 2.77
C ARG A 173 10.29 12.00 3.63
N PRO A 174 11.07 12.34 4.66
CA PRO A 174 11.67 11.36 5.57
C PRO A 174 10.66 10.92 6.66
N ASP A 175 10.25 9.65 6.60
CA ASP A 175 9.36 8.95 7.51
C ASP A 175 10.15 8.04 8.47
N ASP A 176 10.03 8.28 9.77
CA ASP A 176 10.71 7.52 10.82
C ASP A 176 9.73 6.64 11.59
N ALA A 177 10.10 5.37 11.82
CA ALA A 177 9.32 4.43 12.61
C ALA A 177 10.20 3.60 13.57
N PHE A 178 9.68 3.39 14.77
CA PHE A 178 10.28 2.57 15.83
C PHE A 178 9.22 1.60 16.36
N LYS A 179 9.54 0.32 16.46
CA LYS A 179 8.61 -0.72 16.92
C LYS A 179 9.28 -1.71 17.87
N VAL A 180 8.67 -1.95 19.02
CA VAL A 180 9.05 -3.00 19.97
C VAL A 180 7.92 -4.02 20.06
N ILE A 181 8.28 -5.30 20.03
CA ILE A 181 7.37 -6.44 20.15
C ILE A 181 7.91 -7.33 21.26
N GLU A 182 7.05 -7.69 22.21
CA GLU A 182 7.33 -8.69 23.23
C GLU A 182 6.32 -9.84 23.08
N GLN A 183 6.79 -11.08 22.92
CA GLN A 183 5.91 -12.24 22.76
C GLN A 183 6.28 -13.36 23.74
N LEU A 184 5.45 -13.55 24.78
CA LEU A 184 5.55 -14.68 25.69
C LEU A 184 4.74 -15.87 25.13
N LYS A 185 5.41 -17.01 24.94
CA LYS A 185 4.80 -18.25 24.48
C LYS A 185 4.96 -19.36 25.51
N TRP A 186 3.84 -19.85 26.02
CA TRP A 186 3.77 -20.96 26.96
C TRP A 186 3.20 -22.21 26.27
N SER A 187 4.05 -23.22 26.09
CA SER A 187 3.71 -24.51 25.49
C SER A 187 3.53 -25.56 26.59
N TYR A 188 2.41 -25.52 27.31
CA TYR A 188 2.10 -26.50 28.37
C TYR A 188 2.15 -27.94 27.84
N SER A 189 1.69 -28.16 26.60
CA SER A 189 1.91 -29.38 25.82
C SER A 189 1.88 -29.08 24.32
N ARG A 190 2.17 -30.07 23.46
CA ARG A 190 1.97 -29.95 21.99
C ARG A 190 0.52 -29.66 21.59
N ASN A 191 -0.44 -29.92 22.49
CA ASN A 191 -1.88 -29.72 22.29
C ASN A 191 -2.41 -28.46 22.99
N TRP A 192 -1.58 -27.74 23.74
CA TRP A 192 -1.98 -26.54 24.48
C TRP A 192 -0.84 -25.52 24.44
N VAL A 193 -1.00 -24.50 23.60
CA VAL A 193 -0.02 -23.41 23.45
C VAL A 193 -0.75 -22.09 23.61
N THR A 194 -0.34 -21.32 24.60
CA THR A 194 -0.83 -19.97 24.88
C THR A 194 0.26 -18.98 24.45
N THR A 195 -0.12 -17.95 23.71
CA THR A 195 0.73 -16.82 23.36
C THR A 195 0.11 -15.56 23.92
N LEU A 196 0.92 -14.76 24.61
CA LEU A 196 0.62 -13.40 25.04
C LEU A 196 1.64 -12.48 24.37
N GLY A 197 1.27 -11.26 24.05
CA GLY A 197 2.25 -10.29 23.59
C GLY A 197 1.80 -8.84 23.72
N GLY A 198 2.80 -7.98 23.72
CA GLY A 198 2.67 -6.54 23.71
C GLY A 198 3.41 -5.96 22.51
N GLU A 199 2.94 -4.83 22.01
CA GLU A 199 3.52 -4.12 20.90
C GLU A 199 3.46 -2.62 21.17
N TYR A 200 4.56 -1.93 20.91
CA TYR A 200 4.66 -0.48 20.97
C TYR A 200 5.23 0.02 19.65
N GLU A 201 4.54 0.94 19.01
CA GLU A 201 4.97 1.53 17.74
C GLU A 201 4.88 3.04 17.80
N TYR A 202 5.96 3.72 17.39
CA TYR A 202 6.00 5.15 17.16
C TYR A 202 6.25 5.39 15.68
N ASN A 203 5.42 6.22 15.06
CA ASN A 203 5.62 6.73 13.70
C ASN A 203 5.70 8.25 13.74
N SER A 204 6.60 8.81 12.93
CA SER A 204 6.81 10.24 12.74
C SER A 204 7.00 10.49 11.25
N VAL A 205 6.08 11.22 10.63
CA VAL A 205 6.05 11.46 9.17
C VAL A 205 5.72 12.94 8.90
N PRO A 206 6.26 13.57 7.84
CA PRO A 206 5.83 14.90 7.41
C PRO A 206 4.33 14.94 7.09
N GLN A 207 3.69 16.07 7.35
CA GLN A 207 2.27 16.30 6.97
C GLN A 207 2.08 16.34 5.44
N GLY A 208 3.13 16.70 4.69
CA GLY A 208 3.20 16.67 3.22
C GLY A 208 4.66 16.64 2.75
N TYR A 209 4.87 16.58 1.43
CA TYR A 209 6.21 16.68 0.84
C TYR A 209 6.88 18.02 1.21
N GLY A 210 8.17 18.00 1.55
CA GLY A 210 8.92 19.19 1.99
C GLY A 210 8.51 19.80 3.34
N SER A 211 7.49 19.27 4.02
CA SER A 211 6.94 19.86 5.24
C SER A 211 7.84 19.68 6.47
N GLU A 212 8.25 20.80 7.07
CA GLU A 212 8.88 20.81 8.40
C GLU A 212 7.94 20.28 9.50
N GLN A 213 6.62 20.51 9.36
CA GLN A 213 5.64 19.98 10.31
C GLN A 213 5.49 18.47 10.15
N ARG A 214 5.54 17.76 11.28
CA ARG A 214 5.48 16.29 11.34
C ARG A 214 4.29 15.83 12.18
N TYR A 215 3.52 14.91 11.61
CA TYR A 215 2.55 14.11 12.32
C TYR A 215 3.26 13.01 13.12
N LYS A 216 2.83 12.78 14.35
CA LYS A 216 3.38 11.76 15.26
C LYS A 216 2.26 10.93 15.82
N SER A 217 2.37 9.60 15.70
CA SER A 217 1.40 8.66 16.26
C SER A 217 2.10 7.62 17.13
N LEU A 218 1.50 7.31 18.28
CA LEU A 218 1.88 6.18 19.12
C LEU A 218 0.78 5.12 19.05
N ASN A 219 1.13 3.86 18.81
CA ASN A 219 0.24 2.71 18.94
C ASN A 219 0.72 1.81 20.07
N TRP A 220 -0.18 1.45 20.98
CA TRP A 220 0.01 0.43 22.00
C TRP A 220 -0.93 -0.71 21.70
N ALA A 221 -0.40 -1.93 21.55
CA ALA A 221 -1.23 -3.11 21.37
C ALA A 221 -0.93 -4.20 22.40
N GLY A 222 -1.97 -4.91 22.80
CA GLY A 222 -1.89 -6.12 23.60
C GLY A 222 -2.66 -7.24 22.92
N TYR A 223 -2.09 -8.44 22.86
CA TYR A 223 -2.74 -9.58 22.22
C TYR A 223 -2.58 -10.88 23.00
N TRP A 224 -3.58 -11.75 22.84
CA TRP A 224 -3.61 -13.11 23.35
C TRP A 224 -4.04 -14.05 22.23
N GLN A 225 -3.45 -15.24 22.20
CA GLN A 225 -3.85 -16.33 21.33
C GLN A 225 -3.74 -17.66 22.08
N GLN A 226 -4.75 -18.51 21.95
CA GLN A 226 -4.77 -19.87 22.47
C GLN A 226 -4.95 -20.86 21.33
N TYR A 227 -3.93 -21.70 21.11
CA TYR A 227 -4.06 -22.93 20.33
C TYR A 227 -4.40 -24.08 21.29
N TRP A 228 -5.47 -24.81 20.99
CA TRP A 228 -5.92 -25.94 21.80
C TRP A 228 -6.38 -27.08 20.90
N LYS A 229 -5.79 -28.27 21.10
CA LYS A 229 -6.10 -29.50 20.37
C LYS A 229 -6.65 -30.56 21.35
N PRO A 230 -7.94 -30.50 21.73
CA PRO A 230 -8.52 -31.45 22.67
C PRO A 230 -8.56 -32.89 22.15
N LEU A 231 -8.69 -33.08 20.83
CA LEU A 231 -8.81 -34.40 20.20
C LEU A 231 -7.82 -34.53 19.04
N SER A 232 -7.44 -35.75 18.68
CA SER A 232 -6.50 -36.02 17.57
C SER A 232 -6.95 -35.40 16.24
N TYR A 233 -8.27 -35.31 16.03
CA TYR A 233 -8.93 -34.78 14.84
C TYR A 233 -9.46 -33.34 14.98
N LEU A 234 -9.38 -32.70 16.15
CA LEU A 234 -10.02 -31.40 16.39
C LEU A 234 -9.08 -30.41 17.06
N ALA A 235 -8.81 -29.30 16.40
CA ALA A 235 -8.04 -28.18 16.93
C ALA A 235 -8.82 -26.86 16.83
N PHE A 236 -8.57 -25.98 17.78
CA PHE A 236 -9.10 -24.62 17.86
C PHE A 236 -7.95 -23.62 17.98
N THR A 237 -8.19 -22.41 17.48
CA THR A 237 -7.31 -21.26 17.68
C THR A 237 -8.17 -20.04 17.94
N GLY A 238 -8.27 -19.62 19.20
CA GLY A 238 -8.90 -18.36 19.59
C GLY A 238 -7.83 -17.30 19.76
N GLY A 239 -8.13 -16.05 19.42
CA GLY A 239 -7.23 -14.94 19.63
C GLY A 239 -7.96 -13.60 19.68
N TYR A 240 -7.33 -12.63 20.31
CA TYR A 240 -7.84 -11.28 20.44
C TYR A 240 -6.67 -10.31 20.56
N ARG A 241 -6.74 -9.22 19.80
CA ARG A 241 -5.83 -8.08 19.90
C ARG A 241 -6.62 -6.80 20.14
N TYR A 242 -6.08 -5.97 21.02
CA TYR A 242 -6.52 -4.61 21.29
C TYR A 242 -5.41 -3.66 20.85
N ASP A 243 -5.75 -2.64 20.08
CA ASP A 243 -4.86 -1.55 19.68
C ASP A 243 -5.42 -0.22 20.18
N TYR A 244 -4.59 0.61 20.79
CA TYR A 244 -4.86 2.01 21.10
C TYR A 244 -3.84 2.90 20.41
N ASN A 245 -4.31 3.72 19.48
CA ASN A 245 -3.52 4.71 18.79
C ASN A 245 -3.90 6.12 19.25
N THR A 246 -2.92 7.01 19.38
CA THR A 246 -3.12 8.40 19.82
C THR A 246 -3.98 9.26 18.90
N ILE A 247 -4.29 8.81 17.69
CA ILE A 247 -4.97 9.60 16.66
C ILE A 247 -6.32 8.97 16.31
N TYR A 248 -6.33 7.73 15.80
CA TYR A 248 -7.59 7.05 15.43
C TYR A 248 -8.26 6.30 16.59
N GLY A 249 -7.69 6.33 17.80
CA GLY A 249 -8.25 5.72 19.00
C GLY A 249 -8.16 4.19 19.02
N ILE A 250 -9.26 3.54 19.42
CA ILE A 250 -9.27 2.11 19.79
C ILE A 250 -9.74 1.22 18.64
N SER A 251 -9.01 0.12 18.42
CA SER A 251 -9.41 -0.98 17.54
C SER A 251 -9.39 -2.34 18.23
N HIS A 252 -10.36 -3.19 17.88
CA HIS A 252 -10.57 -4.52 18.45
C HIS A 252 -10.54 -5.59 17.37
N THR A 253 -9.68 -6.58 17.55
CA THR A 253 -9.37 -7.60 16.53
C THR A 253 -9.51 -9.02 17.09
N PRO A 254 -10.74 -9.51 17.39
CA PRO A 254 -11.00 -10.91 17.65
C PRO A 254 -10.80 -11.82 16.42
N ARG A 255 -10.36 -13.05 16.69
CA ARG A 255 -10.21 -14.14 15.72
C ARG A 255 -10.57 -15.48 16.35
N LEU A 256 -11.29 -16.32 15.62
CA LEU A 256 -11.58 -17.69 16.01
C LEU A 256 -11.45 -18.62 14.79
N GLY A 257 -10.63 -19.66 14.91
CA GLY A 257 -10.47 -20.69 13.90
C GLY A 257 -10.62 -22.10 14.46
N SER A 258 -11.05 -23.03 13.61
CA SER A 258 -11.06 -24.46 13.90
C SER A 258 -10.57 -25.27 12.70
N ILE A 259 -9.87 -26.36 13.00
CA ILE A 259 -9.45 -27.38 12.03
C ILE A 259 -10.00 -28.72 12.50
N ILE A 260 -10.77 -29.37 11.63
CA ILE A 260 -11.39 -30.67 11.88
C ILE A 260 -10.89 -31.65 10.82
N SER A 261 -10.16 -32.69 11.23
CA SER A 261 -9.58 -33.70 10.34
C SER A 261 -10.07 -35.11 10.72
N PRO A 262 -11.32 -35.50 10.34
CA PRO A 262 -11.92 -36.78 10.76
C PRO A 262 -11.16 -38.01 10.27
N SER A 263 -10.33 -37.86 9.23
CA SER A 263 -9.38 -38.87 8.76
C SER A 263 -8.07 -38.19 8.31
N GLN A 264 -7.05 -38.97 8.01
CA GLN A 264 -5.78 -38.46 7.45
C GLN A 264 -5.96 -37.77 6.08
N ASN A 265 -7.04 -38.10 5.36
CA ASN A 265 -7.30 -37.62 4.01
C ASN A 265 -8.28 -36.45 3.93
N LEU A 266 -9.13 -36.23 4.95
CA LEU A 266 -10.18 -35.20 4.93
C LEU A 266 -9.92 -34.15 6.01
N THR A 267 -9.95 -32.86 5.65
CA THR A 267 -9.79 -31.75 6.59
C THR A 267 -10.76 -30.62 6.25
N PHE A 268 -11.54 -30.18 7.24
CA PHE A 268 -12.34 -28.97 7.22
C PHE A 268 -11.62 -27.87 8.00
N LYS A 269 -11.77 -26.63 7.53
CA LYS A 269 -11.29 -25.41 8.18
C LYS A 269 -12.44 -24.41 8.25
N VAL A 270 -12.56 -23.74 9.39
CA VAL A 270 -13.45 -22.60 9.58
C VAL A 270 -12.65 -21.50 10.26
N LEU A 271 -12.77 -20.27 9.77
CA LEU A 271 -12.11 -19.09 10.32
C LEU A 271 -13.10 -17.92 10.32
N ALA A 272 -13.33 -17.32 11.47
CA ALA A 272 -13.98 -16.03 11.62
C ALA A 272 -12.96 -15.03 12.18
N SER A 273 -12.86 -13.85 11.57
CA SER A 273 -11.93 -12.81 12.00
C SER A 273 -12.50 -11.42 11.78
N THR A 274 -11.95 -10.47 12.51
CA THR A 274 -12.03 -9.05 12.17
C THR A 274 -10.65 -8.51 11.85
N GLY A 275 -10.60 -7.30 11.31
CA GLY A 275 -9.38 -6.54 11.04
C GLY A 275 -9.70 -5.06 10.90
N PHE A 276 -8.67 -4.23 10.84
CA PHE A 276 -8.82 -2.79 10.58
C PHE A 276 -7.67 -2.25 9.73
N ARG A 277 -7.90 -1.13 9.05
CA ARG A 277 -6.85 -0.31 8.42
C ARG A 277 -6.86 1.08 9.05
N ALA A 278 -5.73 1.49 9.60
CA ALA A 278 -5.57 2.85 10.11
C ALA A 278 -5.58 3.88 8.95
N PRO A 279 -6.13 5.09 9.16
CA PRO A 279 -5.89 6.20 8.25
C PRO A 279 -4.38 6.52 8.20
N THR A 280 -3.86 6.74 7.00
CA THR A 280 -2.50 7.24 6.82
C THR A 280 -2.43 8.74 7.09
N ALA A 281 -1.23 9.25 7.38
CA ALA A 281 -1.04 10.69 7.57
C ALA A 281 -1.37 11.51 6.32
N TRP A 282 -1.22 10.94 5.12
CA TRP A 282 -1.66 11.59 3.88
C TRP A 282 -3.19 11.66 3.82
N GLU A 283 -3.89 10.56 4.11
CA GLU A 283 -5.36 10.55 4.12
C GLU A 283 -5.93 11.56 5.13
N SER A 284 -5.33 11.68 6.32
CA SER A 284 -5.82 12.58 7.37
C SER A 284 -5.39 14.04 7.24
N PHE A 285 -4.16 14.33 6.79
CA PHE A 285 -3.57 15.68 6.90
C PHE A 285 -3.20 16.34 5.57
N ASN A 286 -3.24 15.62 4.45
CA ASN A 286 -2.95 16.24 3.14
C ASN A 286 -4.06 17.22 2.76
N ALA A 287 -3.75 18.52 2.80
CA ALA A 287 -4.59 19.61 2.33
C ALA A 287 -3.93 20.33 1.15
N THR A 288 -4.72 20.65 0.14
CA THR A 288 -4.30 21.36 -1.08
C THR A 288 -5.34 22.44 -1.41
N ARG A 289 -5.16 23.19 -2.51
CA ARG A 289 -6.17 24.14 -3.01
C ARG A 289 -7.53 23.47 -3.29
N GLN A 290 -7.54 22.18 -3.64
CA GLN A 290 -8.74 21.40 -3.95
C GLN A 290 -9.27 20.58 -2.76
N ARG A 291 -8.40 20.24 -1.80
CA ARG A 291 -8.63 19.19 -0.81
C ARG A 291 -8.45 19.68 0.62
N LYS A 292 -9.39 19.36 1.51
CA LYS A 292 -9.30 19.61 2.95
C LYS A 292 -8.72 18.39 3.70
N ALA A 293 -7.97 18.67 4.76
CA ALA A 293 -7.58 17.66 5.73
C ALA A 293 -8.81 17.14 6.51
N ASN A 294 -8.74 15.91 7.01
CA ASN A 294 -9.69 15.34 7.96
C ASN A 294 -8.93 14.62 9.10
N PRO A 295 -8.70 15.28 10.25
CA PRO A 295 -8.03 14.65 11.39
C PRO A 295 -8.92 13.65 12.13
N ASP A 296 -10.24 13.67 11.90
CA ASP A 296 -11.24 12.85 12.62
C ASP A 296 -11.52 11.49 11.94
N LEU A 297 -10.73 11.13 10.91
CA LEU A 297 -10.85 9.85 10.21
C LEU A 297 -10.73 8.66 11.15
N ARG A 298 -11.59 7.68 10.94
CA ARG A 298 -11.65 6.44 11.72
C ARG A 298 -11.04 5.29 10.92
N PRO A 299 -10.60 4.20 11.58
CA PRO A 299 -10.07 3.06 10.85
C PRO A 299 -11.16 2.35 10.06
N GLU A 300 -10.85 1.96 8.83
CA GLU A 300 -11.68 1.02 8.07
C GLU A 300 -11.76 -0.30 8.83
N ARG A 301 -12.90 -0.99 8.76
CA ARG A 301 -13.14 -2.22 9.53
C ARG A 301 -13.53 -3.37 8.64
N MET A 302 -12.87 -4.50 8.82
CA MET A 302 -13.13 -5.74 8.11
C MET A 302 -13.73 -6.78 9.04
N ARG A 303 -14.68 -7.58 8.51
CA ARG A 303 -15.14 -8.84 9.10
C ARG A 303 -15.11 -9.91 8.02
N SER A 304 -14.42 -11.03 8.27
CA SER A 304 -14.32 -12.16 7.35
C SER A 304 -14.85 -13.45 8.00
N LEU A 305 -15.54 -14.25 7.20
CA LEU A 305 -15.85 -15.65 7.46
C LEU A 305 -15.33 -16.50 6.31
N GLU A 306 -14.47 -17.46 6.61
CA GLU A 306 -13.88 -18.39 5.64
C GLU A 306 -14.19 -19.83 6.04
N VAL A 307 -14.57 -20.63 5.05
CA VAL A 307 -14.75 -22.07 5.16
C VAL A 307 -13.95 -22.78 4.08
N GLY A 308 -13.37 -23.93 4.41
CA GLY A 308 -12.60 -24.71 3.46
C GLY A 308 -12.67 -26.20 3.74
N VAL A 309 -12.60 -26.99 2.67
CA VAL A 309 -12.49 -28.44 2.71
C VAL A 309 -11.33 -28.89 1.82
N GLY A 310 -10.47 -29.74 2.36
CA GLY A 310 -9.37 -30.40 1.64
C GLY A 310 -9.53 -31.91 1.70
N TYR A 311 -9.35 -32.57 0.56
CA TYR A 311 -9.35 -34.03 0.46
C TYR A 311 -8.13 -34.55 -0.31
N ARG A 312 -7.49 -35.60 0.23
CA ARG A 312 -6.39 -36.33 -0.42
C ARG A 312 -6.88 -37.68 -0.96
N PHE A 313 -6.63 -37.94 -2.24
CA PHE A 313 -7.03 -39.16 -2.94
C PHE A 313 -5.82 -39.89 -3.54
N PHE A 314 -5.86 -41.23 -3.48
CA PHE A 314 -4.76 -42.14 -3.86
C PHE A 314 -3.39 -41.80 -3.23
N GLU A 315 -3.39 -41.12 -2.08
CA GLU A 315 -2.21 -40.58 -1.35
C GLU A 315 -1.33 -39.58 -2.13
N LYS A 316 -1.50 -39.46 -3.45
CA LYS A 316 -0.69 -38.66 -4.38
C LYS A 316 -1.33 -37.34 -4.80
N TYR A 317 -2.66 -37.25 -4.75
CA TYR A 317 -3.41 -36.09 -5.25
C TYR A 317 -4.16 -35.42 -4.10
N SER A 318 -4.26 -34.09 -4.17
CA SER A 318 -5.02 -33.29 -3.20
C SER A 318 -5.89 -32.27 -3.91
N LEU A 319 -7.16 -32.22 -3.53
CA LEU A 319 -8.11 -31.19 -3.93
C LEU A 319 -8.47 -30.37 -2.69
N SER A 320 -8.55 -29.05 -2.84
CA SER A 320 -9.03 -28.15 -1.78
C SER A 320 -9.95 -27.09 -2.37
N VAL A 321 -11.10 -26.90 -1.73
CA VAL A 321 -12.07 -25.86 -2.06
C VAL A 321 -12.19 -24.93 -0.86
N HIS A 322 -12.12 -23.63 -1.11
CA HIS A 322 -12.18 -22.58 -0.12
C HIS A 322 -13.19 -21.53 -0.55
N GLN A 323 -14.01 -21.06 0.37
CA GLN A 323 -14.97 -19.98 0.17
C GLN A 323 -14.83 -18.97 1.32
N TYR A 324 -14.83 -17.69 0.98
CA TYR A 324 -14.77 -16.59 1.93
C TYR A 324 -15.92 -15.61 1.69
N TYR A 325 -16.32 -14.92 2.75
CA TYR A 325 -17.20 -13.76 2.69
C TYR A 325 -16.63 -12.67 3.59
N THR A 326 -16.31 -11.53 2.98
CA THR A 326 -15.72 -10.37 3.66
C THR A 326 -16.65 -9.18 3.53
N ARG A 327 -16.96 -8.54 4.66
CA ARG A 327 -17.63 -7.24 4.70
C ARG A 327 -16.66 -6.20 5.24
N ILE A 328 -16.51 -5.10 4.50
CA ILE A 328 -15.79 -3.92 4.94
C ILE A 328 -16.83 -2.84 5.32
N SER A 329 -16.55 -2.07 6.36
CA SER A 329 -17.28 -0.85 6.74
C SER A 329 -16.29 0.28 7.00
N ASP A 330 -16.80 1.51 7.05
CA ASP A 330 -16.01 2.69 7.39
C ASP A 330 -14.84 2.89 6.39
N LEU A 331 -15.08 2.61 5.10
CA LEU A 331 -14.13 2.77 3.99
C LEU A 331 -13.71 4.23 3.87
N LEU A 332 -12.40 4.48 3.79
CA LEU A 332 -11.85 5.82 3.65
C LEU A 332 -11.83 6.21 2.16
N LEU A 333 -12.67 7.18 1.79
CA LEU A 333 -12.82 7.63 0.41
C LEU A 333 -12.67 9.14 0.32
N GLU A 334 -12.00 9.65 -0.71
CA GLU A 334 -12.09 11.07 -1.07
C GLU A 334 -13.47 11.31 -1.70
N VAL A 335 -14.21 12.28 -1.16
CA VAL A 335 -15.53 12.69 -1.65
C VAL A 335 -15.59 14.21 -1.77
N GLU A 336 -16.36 14.70 -2.73
CA GLU A 336 -16.70 16.12 -2.80
C GLU A 336 -17.62 16.48 -1.60
N THR A 337 -17.31 17.58 -0.92
CA THR A 337 -18.09 18.09 0.21
C THR A 337 -19.20 19.04 -0.28
N ASN A 338 -20.06 19.50 0.63
CA ASN A 338 -21.03 20.57 0.34
C ASN A 338 -20.45 21.99 0.60
N GLU A 339 -19.14 22.10 0.84
CA GLU A 339 -18.48 23.36 1.18
C GLU A 339 -17.83 23.96 -0.08
N ALA A 340 -18.37 25.08 -0.54
CA ALA A 340 -17.86 25.80 -1.71
C ALA A 340 -16.40 26.19 -1.54
N ASN A 341 -15.60 25.97 -2.57
CA ASN A 341 -14.18 26.28 -2.57
C ASN A 341 -13.97 27.76 -2.96
N PRO A 342 -13.52 28.65 -2.05
CA PRO A 342 -13.26 30.05 -2.38
C PRO A 342 -12.10 30.22 -3.37
N ASP A 343 -11.18 29.25 -3.44
CA ASP A 343 -10.03 29.28 -4.34
C ASP A 343 -10.37 28.77 -5.74
N LEU A 344 -11.53 28.13 -5.94
CA LEU A 344 -12.00 27.56 -7.21
C LEU A 344 -13.50 27.84 -7.43
N PRO A 345 -13.86 28.98 -8.05
CA PRO A 345 -15.25 29.38 -8.24
C PRO A 345 -16.07 28.32 -8.98
N GLY A 346 -17.12 27.81 -8.33
CA GLY A 346 -18.04 26.82 -8.90
C GLY A 346 -17.75 25.37 -8.53
N SER A 347 -16.66 25.06 -7.81
CA SER A 347 -16.43 23.73 -7.22
C SER A 347 -16.60 23.76 -5.70
N ASN A 348 -16.80 22.59 -5.10
CA ASN A 348 -16.65 22.42 -3.66
C ASN A 348 -15.23 21.91 -3.32
N TYR A 349 -14.93 21.80 -2.04
CA TYR A 349 -13.73 21.11 -1.56
C TYR A 349 -13.91 19.59 -1.58
N ASN A 350 -12.86 18.86 -1.93
CA ASN A 350 -12.78 17.42 -1.66
C ASN A 350 -12.27 17.16 -0.23
N GLN A 351 -12.68 16.07 0.38
CA GLN A 351 -12.19 15.62 1.69
C GLN A 351 -12.26 14.10 1.80
N ASN A 352 -11.30 13.48 2.48
CA ASN A 352 -11.48 12.08 2.89
C ASN A 352 -12.55 11.98 3.99
N GLN A 353 -13.40 10.95 3.92
CA GLN A 353 -14.41 10.61 4.93
C GLN A 353 -14.35 9.12 5.27
#